data_AF-G1XMY0-F1
#
_entry.id   AF-G1XMY0-F1
#
_cell.length_a   1.000
_cell.length_b   1.000
_cell.length_c   1.000
_cell.angle_alpha   90.00
_cell.angle_beta   90.00
_cell.angle_gamma   90.00
#
_symmetry.space_group_name_H-M   'P 1'
#
loop_
_entity.id
_entity.type
_entity.pdbx_description
1 polymer ?
#
loop_
_entity_poly.entity_id
_entity_poly.type
_entity_poly.pdbx_seq_one_letter_code
_entity_poly.pdbx_strand_id
1 'polypeptide(L)'
;MAGADEKFGAGLRKMDRHDLNRLTIQAYTRAQRRMINEERVRRKRAEAEAVAEEVAGAVASTTAALLDLINTMAILRMNSGGGSNSTTNRAEGNRGGNDFDENRVSEPAAPDAHPPVKKKKPRKKPKNATKKSYLFPEYHHLVAEEVKNIVFKSSTADGTRYNETWLVGSLKCSNCGREWTTGKVATAIRGYEQKNGQLGYSAEVFNQRCAKCKSLGHLTLDVDTYVERVARRLAIWKGELIPEPRTGEKPTPPHETDLCEGCAVGKCVRGGYRRVLF
;
A
#
# COMPACT_ATOMS: atom_id res chain seq x y z
N MET A 1 -4.06 4.52 -39.77
CA MET A 1 -5.37 4.96 -39.24
C MET A 1 -5.45 4.53 -37.78
N ALA A 2 -5.57 5.46 -36.84
CA ALA A 2 -5.71 5.11 -35.42
C ALA A 2 -6.96 4.24 -35.18
N GLY A 3 -6.82 3.19 -34.36
CA GLY A 3 -7.90 2.26 -34.05
C GLY A 3 -9.06 2.93 -33.31
N ALA A 4 -10.26 2.33 -33.36
CA ALA A 4 -11.45 2.90 -32.70
C ALA A 4 -11.22 3.16 -31.19
N ASP A 5 -10.52 2.27 -30.51
CA ASP A 5 -10.17 2.39 -29.09
C ASP A 5 -9.16 3.52 -28.81
N GLU A 6 -8.23 3.76 -29.74
CA GLU A 6 -7.23 4.82 -29.60
C GLU A 6 -7.88 6.21 -29.73
N LYS A 7 -8.83 6.34 -30.68
CA LYS A 7 -9.66 7.54 -30.82
C LYS A 7 -10.50 7.77 -29.57
N PHE A 8 -11.07 6.71 -29.00
CA PHE A 8 -11.84 6.79 -27.77
C PHE A 8 -10.99 7.27 -26.59
N GLY A 9 -9.82 6.66 -26.37
CA GLY A 9 -8.89 7.08 -25.31
C GLY A 9 -8.40 8.52 -25.49
N ALA A 10 -8.17 8.97 -26.73
CA ALA A 10 -7.85 10.37 -27.01
C ALA A 10 -9.03 11.32 -26.68
N GLY A 11 -10.26 10.89 -26.93
CA GLY A 11 -11.47 11.60 -26.54
C GLY A 11 -11.59 11.77 -25.02
N LEU A 12 -11.36 10.70 -24.26
CA LEU A 12 -11.39 10.74 -22.78
C LEU A 12 -10.36 11.73 -22.22
N ARG A 13 -9.17 11.83 -22.81
CA ARG A 13 -8.14 12.78 -22.38
C ARG A 13 -8.54 14.25 -22.61
N LYS A 14 -9.38 14.53 -23.61
CA LYS A 14 -9.87 15.88 -23.93
C LYS A 14 -11.14 16.26 -23.16
N MET A 15 -11.89 15.27 -22.69
CA MET A 15 -13.13 15.48 -21.94
C MET A 15 -12.85 16.16 -20.60
N ASP A 16 -13.71 17.06 -20.15
CA ASP A 16 -13.58 17.64 -18.81
C ASP A 16 -13.90 16.60 -17.72
N ARG A 17 -13.57 16.94 -16.48
CA ARG A 17 -13.72 16.01 -15.35
C ARG A 17 -15.18 15.68 -15.05
N HIS A 18 -16.07 16.66 -15.18
CA HIS A 18 -17.48 16.48 -14.86
C HIS A 18 -18.12 15.53 -15.87
N ASP A 19 -17.85 15.73 -17.16
CA ASP A 19 -18.37 14.86 -18.22
C ASP A 19 -17.81 13.44 -18.12
N LEU A 20 -16.52 13.29 -17.81
CA LEU A 20 -15.90 11.97 -17.58
C LEU A 20 -16.57 11.19 -16.45
N ASN A 21 -17.00 11.89 -15.39
CA ASN A 21 -17.68 11.29 -14.25
C ASN A 21 -19.16 11.00 -14.51
N ARG A 22 -19.80 11.68 -15.48
CA ARG A 22 -21.18 11.40 -15.90
C ARG A 22 -21.32 10.22 -16.85
N LEU A 23 -20.22 9.72 -17.42
CA LEU A 23 -20.25 8.55 -18.29
C LEU A 23 -20.82 7.34 -17.54
N THR A 24 -21.92 6.79 -18.08
CA THR A 24 -22.55 5.56 -17.59
C THR A 24 -21.74 4.36 -18.05
N ILE A 25 -21.00 3.73 -17.14
CA ILE A 25 -20.05 2.65 -17.44
C ILE A 25 -20.72 1.50 -18.21
N GLN A 26 -22.01 1.24 -17.95
CA GLN A 26 -22.80 0.18 -18.59
C GLN A 26 -22.97 0.36 -20.11
N ALA A 27 -22.92 1.60 -20.62
CA ALA A 27 -23.08 1.90 -22.05
C ALA A 27 -21.85 1.56 -22.90
N TYR A 28 -20.73 1.19 -22.28
CA TYR A 28 -19.44 1.03 -22.95
C TYR A 28 -18.99 -0.44 -23.01
N THR A 29 -18.14 -0.77 -23.99
CA THR A 29 -17.49 -2.09 -24.04
C THR A 29 -16.50 -2.26 -22.89
N ARG A 30 -16.13 -3.49 -22.55
CA ARG A 30 -15.14 -3.75 -21.48
C ARG A 30 -13.82 -2.99 -21.67
N ALA A 31 -13.32 -2.91 -22.90
CA ALA A 31 -12.09 -2.17 -23.21
C ALA A 31 -12.26 -0.65 -22.95
N GLN A 32 -13.41 -0.09 -23.34
CA GLN A 32 -13.75 1.31 -23.11
C GLN A 32 -13.96 1.64 -21.63
N ARG A 33 -14.64 0.77 -20.87
CA ARG A 33 -14.79 0.90 -19.41
C ARG A 33 -13.44 0.98 -18.71
N ARG A 34 -12.53 0.10 -19.10
CA ARG A 34 -11.15 0.11 -18.58
C ARG A 34 -10.46 1.44 -18.87
N MET A 35 -10.57 1.98 -20.09
CA MET A 35 -9.99 3.28 -20.43
C MET A 35 -10.61 4.43 -19.62
N ILE A 36 -11.93 4.42 -19.38
CA ILE A 36 -12.62 5.40 -18.53
C ILE A 36 -12.09 5.34 -17.10
N ASN A 37 -12.01 4.14 -16.53
CA ASN A 37 -11.54 3.91 -15.15
C ASN A 37 -10.06 4.31 -14.99
N GLU A 38 -9.20 3.92 -15.94
CA GLU A 38 -7.79 4.31 -15.96
C GLU A 38 -7.64 5.84 -16.01
N GLU A 39 -8.43 6.53 -16.83
CA GLU A 39 -8.40 7.99 -16.92
C GLU A 39 -8.90 8.68 -15.65
N ARG A 40 -9.98 8.17 -15.02
CA ARG A 40 -10.48 8.67 -13.72
C ARG A 40 -9.43 8.54 -12.63
N VAL A 41 -8.77 7.37 -12.54
CA VAL A 41 -7.70 7.11 -11.57
C VAL A 41 -6.49 8.02 -11.84
N ARG A 42 -6.11 8.19 -13.11
CA ARG A 42 -5.00 9.07 -13.51
C ARG A 42 -5.25 10.51 -13.04
N ARG A 43 -6.45 11.05 -13.27
CA ARG A 43 -6.82 12.42 -12.85
C ARG A 43 -6.85 12.55 -11.33
N LYS A 44 -7.46 11.59 -10.63
CA LYS A 44 -7.49 11.59 -9.15
C LYS A 44 -6.09 11.57 -8.54
N ARG A 45 -5.16 10.80 -9.14
CA ARG A 45 -3.76 10.78 -8.70
C ARG A 45 -3.06 12.10 -8.99
N ALA A 46 -3.25 12.67 -10.17
CA ALA A 46 -2.67 13.97 -10.53
C ALA A 46 -3.19 15.10 -9.62
N GLU A 47 -4.49 15.09 -9.28
CA GLU A 47 -5.07 16.03 -8.31
C GLU A 47 -4.46 15.84 -6.91
N ALA A 48 -4.33 14.59 -6.44
CA ALA A 48 -3.71 14.31 -5.15
C ALA A 48 -2.23 14.73 -5.10
N GLU A 49 -1.50 14.58 -6.22
CA GLU A 49 -0.12 15.00 -6.36
C GLU A 49 0.02 16.52 -6.38
N ALA A 50 -0.85 17.23 -7.11
CA ALA A 50 -0.89 18.69 -7.13
C ALA A 50 -1.21 19.27 -5.74
N VAL A 51 -2.19 18.68 -5.04
CA VAL A 51 -2.51 19.07 -3.64
C VAL A 51 -1.33 18.79 -2.72
N ALA A 52 -0.63 17.66 -2.89
CA ALA A 52 0.55 17.35 -2.09
C ALA A 52 1.70 18.33 -2.34
N GLU A 53 1.89 18.77 -3.58
CA GLU A 53 2.89 19.78 -3.96
C GLU A 53 2.55 21.16 -3.41
N GLU A 54 1.28 21.58 -3.48
CA GLU A 54 0.80 22.83 -2.89
C GLU A 54 1.01 22.85 -1.37
N VAL A 55 0.63 21.77 -0.68
CA VAL A 55 0.86 21.61 0.77
C VAL A 55 2.35 21.62 1.09
N ALA A 56 3.19 20.95 0.30
CA ALA A 56 4.63 20.96 0.50
C ALA A 56 5.23 22.38 0.34
N GLY A 57 4.75 23.14 -0.65
CA GLY A 57 5.13 24.54 -0.85
C GLY A 57 4.74 25.44 0.32
N ALA A 58 3.50 25.31 0.82
CA ALA A 58 3.03 26.06 1.98
C ALA A 58 3.85 25.75 3.24
N VAL A 59 4.15 24.47 3.49
CA VAL A 59 4.99 24.04 4.62
C VAL A 59 6.42 24.59 4.49
N ALA A 60 7.00 24.59 3.28
CA ALA A 60 8.32 25.15 3.04
C ALA A 60 8.37 26.67 3.29
N SER A 61 7.35 27.42 2.84
CA SER A 61 7.25 28.85 3.09
C SER A 61 7.12 29.18 4.58
N THR A 62 6.31 28.40 5.31
CA THR A 62 6.07 28.63 6.74
C THR A 62 7.33 28.33 7.57
N THR A 63 8.07 27.28 7.21
CA THR A 63 9.33 26.93 7.89
C THR A 63 10.43 27.96 7.63
N ALA A 64 10.50 28.54 6.43
CA ALA A 64 11.42 29.64 6.12
C ALA A 64 11.14 30.89 6.97
N ALA A 65 9.87 31.30 7.09
CA ALA A 65 9.48 32.45 7.91
C ALA A 65 9.82 32.26 9.40
N LEU A 66 9.65 31.05 9.93
CA LEU A 66 9.99 30.74 11.32
C LEU A 66 11.51 30.84 11.58
N LEU A 67 12.33 30.34 10.64
CA LEU A 67 13.79 30.43 10.75
C LEU A 67 14.27 31.87 10.73
N ASP A 68 13.67 32.72 9.89
CA ASP A 68 14.02 34.13 9.80
C ASP A 68 13.67 34.90 11.09
N LEU A 69 12.52 34.56 11.71
CA LEU A 69 12.12 35.09 13.02
C LEU A 69 13.09 34.67 14.13
N ILE A 70 13.51 33.40 14.14
CA ILE A 70 14.51 32.91 15.10
C ILE A 70 15.83 33.67 14.95
N ASN A 71 16.25 33.90 13.70
CA ASN A 71 17.50 34.59 13.41
C ASN A 71 17.45 36.08 13.82
N THR A 72 16.33 36.76 13.58
CA THR A 72 16.12 38.15 14.02
C THR A 72 16.10 38.26 15.56
N MET A 73 15.44 37.34 16.26
CA MET A 73 15.48 37.31 17.72
C MET A 73 16.90 37.07 18.28
N ALA A 74 17.70 36.23 17.62
CA ALA A 74 19.09 36.00 18.01
C ALA A 74 19.96 37.26 17.86
N ILE A 75 19.78 38.02 16.77
CA ILE A 75 20.51 39.27 16.53
C ILE A 75 20.17 40.34 17.59
N LEU A 76 18.89 40.51 17.92
CA LEU A 76 18.45 41.44 18.97
C LEU A 76 19.03 41.09 20.35
N ARG A 77 19.18 39.80 20.64
CA ARG A 77 19.76 39.32 21.90
C ARG A 77 21.26 39.62 22.02
N MET A 78 22.00 39.61 20.91
CA MET A 78 23.44 39.91 20.91
C MET A 78 23.73 41.41 21.02
N ASN A 79 22.86 42.27 20.50
CA ASN A 79 23.02 43.73 20.60
C ASN A 79 22.60 44.33 21.96
N SER A 80 22.01 43.53 22.84
CA SER A 80 21.58 43.94 24.19
C SER A 80 22.65 43.71 25.27
N GLY A 81 23.85 43.25 24.90
CA GLY A 81 24.92 42.86 25.83
C GLY A 81 26.00 43.91 26.02
N GLY A 82 25.65 45.06 26.61
CA GLY A 82 26.61 45.98 27.19
C GLY A 82 26.64 45.83 28.72
N GLY A 83 27.78 45.43 29.28
CA GLY A 83 28.13 45.78 30.66
C GLY A 83 28.49 44.65 31.64
N SER A 84 29.77 44.69 32.06
CA SER A 84 30.31 44.42 33.41
C SER A 84 30.53 42.99 33.94
N ASN A 85 31.82 42.61 33.91
CA ASN A 85 32.71 42.01 34.93
C ASN A 85 32.12 41.55 36.29
N SER A 86 32.55 40.36 36.76
CA SER A 86 33.32 40.16 38.02
C SER A 86 33.40 38.68 38.45
N THR A 87 34.63 38.16 38.49
CA THR A 87 35.31 37.45 39.61
C THR A 87 34.48 36.72 40.69
N THR A 88 34.70 35.40 40.91
CA THR A 88 35.62 34.78 41.92
C THR A 88 35.37 33.28 42.16
N ASN A 89 36.45 32.48 42.04
CA ASN A 89 36.98 31.43 42.95
C ASN A 89 36.08 30.47 43.80
N ARG A 90 36.34 29.16 43.58
CA ARG A 90 36.90 28.13 44.50
C ARG A 90 36.00 27.39 45.53
N ALA A 91 36.46 26.16 45.83
CA ALA A 91 36.09 25.19 46.89
C ALA A 91 34.93 24.24 46.51
N GLU A 92 34.91 22.92 46.70
CA GLU A 92 35.63 21.84 47.42
C GLU A 92 35.22 20.52 46.69
N GLY A 93 35.85 19.34 46.71
CA GLY A 93 36.58 18.59 47.73
C GLY A 93 36.08 17.11 47.69
N ASN A 94 36.89 16.17 48.19
CA ASN A 94 36.61 14.75 48.51
C ASN A 94 36.66 13.67 47.41
N ARG A 95 37.11 12.42 47.65
CA ARG A 95 38.15 11.74 48.49
C ARG A 95 37.96 10.23 48.23
N GLY A 96 39.04 9.46 48.32
CA GLY A 96 39.05 7.98 48.42
C GLY A 96 39.49 7.32 47.10
N GLY A 97 40.65 6.69 46.97
CA GLY A 97 41.53 6.07 47.96
C GLY A 97 41.19 4.58 48.10
N ASN A 98 41.93 3.73 47.40
CA ASN A 98 42.31 2.38 47.82
C ASN A 98 43.37 1.81 46.87
N ASP A 99 44.58 1.69 47.41
CA ASP A 99 45.71 0.89 46.94
C ASP A 99 45.45 -0.61 47.17
N PHE A 100 45.94 -1.46 46.26
CA PHE A 100 46.69 -2.70 46.57
C PHE A 100 47.33 -3.24 45.29
N ASP A 101 48.67 -3.13 45.22
CA ASP A 101 49.71 -4.09 44.79
C ASP A 101 49.30 -5.36 44.01
N GLU A 102 50.07 -5.98 43.10
CA GLU A 102 51.41 -5.77 42.51
C GLU A 102 51.54 -6.89 41.43
N ASN A 103 51.98 -6.61 40.19
CA ASN A 103 52.96 -7.45 39.44
C ASN A 103 53.23 -6.99 37.98
N ARG A 104 54.47 -6.49 37.79
CA ARG A 104 55.48 -6.79 36.73
C ARG A 104 55.13 -7.96 35.75
N VAL A 105 55.46 -8.00 34.45
CA VAL A 105 56.48 -7.38 33.57
C VAL A 105 55.98 -7.45 32.10
N SER A 106 56.43 -6.53 31.24
CA SER A 106 56.78 -6.67 29.79
C SER A 106 55.95 -5.83 28.80
N GLU A 107 56.54 -4.71 28.35
CA GLU A 107 56.31 -4.05 27.05
C GLU A 107 57.11 -4.78 25.93
N PRO A 108 57.00 -4.42 24.63
CA PRO A 108 55.91 -3.74 23.90
C PRO A 108 55.59 -4.43 22.55
N ALA A 109 54.37 -4.27 22.03
CA ALA A 109 54.12 -4.34 20.58
C ALA A 109 52.87 -3.52 20.23
N ALA A 110 53.06 -2.47 19.44
CA ALA A 110 52.03 -1.57 18.96
C ALA A 110 51.00 -2.32 18.08
N PRO A 111 49.69 -2.20 18.35
CA PRO A 111 48.68 -2.58 17.37
C PRO A 111 48.34 -1.39 16.47
N ASP A 112 48.42 -1.66 15.17
CA ASP A 112 48.03 -0.77 14.08
C ASP A 112 46.67 -0.10 14.32
N ALA A 113 46.66 1.21 14.08
CA ALA A 113 45.46 2.03 14.10
C ALA A 113 44.44 1.55 13.06
N HIS A 114 43.40 0.82 13.51
CA HIS A 114 42.22 0.61 12.70
C HIS A 114 41.48 1.95 12.48
N PRO A 115 41.17 2.32 11.23
CA PRO A 115 40.43 3.56 10.96
C PRO A 115 39.01 3.46 11.54
N PRO A 116 38.44 4.57 12.05
CA PRO A 116 37.15 4.56 12.72
C PRO A 116 36.06 4.07 11.77
N VAL A 117 35.39 3.00 12.17
CA VAL A 117 34.21 2.43 11.50
C VAL A 117 33.14 3.53 11.43
N LYS A 118 32.98 4.12 10.24
CA LYS A 118 31.91 5.07 9.95
C LYS A 118 30.57 4.38 10.19
N LYS A 119 29.90 4.72 11.30
CA LYS A 119 28.54 4.29 11.61
C LYS A 119 27.63 4.63 10.43
N LYS A 120 27.23 3.60 9.66
CA LYS A 120 26.30 3.76 8.54
C LYS A 120 24.97 4.26 9.11
N LYS A 121 24.54 5.45 8.67
CA LYS A 121 23.22 6.01 8.99
C LYS A 121 22.14 4.97 8.65
N PRO A 122 21.10 4.78 9.50
CA PRO A 122 20.03 3.84 9.22
C PRO A 122 19.37 4.20 7.89
N ARG A 123 19.41 3.27 6.93
CA ARG A 123 18.73 3.43 5.63
C ARG A 123 17.24 3.63 5.92
N LYS A 124 16.67 4.74 5.44
CA LYS A 124 15.21 4.96 5.45
C LYS A 124 14.54 3.72 4.83
N LYS A 125 13.64 3.08 5.57
CA LYS A 125 12.89 1.90 5.10
C LYS A 125 12.22 2.23 3.76
N PRO A 126 12.34 1.39 2.71
CA PRO A 126 11.63 1.63 1.46
C PRO A 126 10.12 1.65 1.73
N LYS A 127 9.43 2.68 1.21
CA LYS A 127 8.05 3.04 1.56
C LYS A 127 6.97 2.03 1.14
N ASN A 128 7.32 0.88 0.55
CA ASN A 128 6.34 -0.13 0.12
C ASN A 128 6.92 -1.55 0.23
N ALA A 129 6.90 -2.13 1.43
CA ALA A 129 7.13 -3.57 1.57
C ALA A 129 5.96 -4.33 0.93
N THR A 130 6.25 -5.25 0.01
CA THR A 130 5.24 -6.15 -0.59
C THR A 130 4.57 -6.98 0.50
N LYS A 131 3.23 -7.00 0.51
CA LYS A 131 2.40 -7.72 1.49
C LYS A 131 1.92 -9.05 0.91
N LYS A 132 1.56 -9.99 1.78
CA LYS A 132 0.98 -11.28 1.38
C LYS A 132 -0.46 -11.17 0.89
N SER A 133 -1.19 -10.17 1.37
CA SER A 133 -2.53 -9.83 0.92
C SER A 133 -2.75 -8.31 0.93
N TYR A 134 -3.76 -7.89 0.18
CA TYR A 134 -4.15 -6.50 0.02
C TYR A 134 -5.67 -6.36 0.14
N LEU A 135 -6.10 -5.21 0.64
CA LEU A 135 -7.46 -4.72 0.55
C LEU A 135 -7.45 -3.50 -0.37
N PHE A 136 -8.58 -3.23 -1.04
CA PHE A 136 -8.71 -2.11 -1.99
C PHE A 136 -9.88 -1.18 -1.60
N PRO A 137 -9.79 -0.46 -0.47
CA PRO A 137 -10.79 0.53 -0.09
C PRO A 137 -11.02 1.60 -1.16
N GLU A 138 -10.00 1.92 -1.93
CA GLU A 138 -10.05 2.91 -3.02
C GLU A 138 -11.06 2.54 -4.11
N TYR A 139 -11.38 1.26 -4.32
CA TYR A 139 -12.36 0.80 -5.31
C TYR A 139 -13.77 0.70 -4.75
N HIS A 140 -13.99 1.03 -3.47
CA HIS A 140 -15.31 0.95 -2.86
C HIS A 140 -16.37 1.77 -3.62
N HIS A 141 -16.03 2.98 -4.05
CA HIS A 141 -16.95 3.84 -4.80
C HIS A 141 -17.47 3.17 -6.08
N LEU A 142 -16.62 2.48 -6.83
CA LEU A 142 -17.01 1.74 -8.05
C LEU A 142 -17.91 0.54 -7.72
N VAL A 143 -17.65 -0.16 -6.62
CA VAL A 143 -18.54 -1.26 -6.18
C VAL A 143 -19.90 -0.72 -5.71
N ALA A 144 -19.92 0.47 -5.08
CA ALA A 144 -21.13 1.11 -4.61
C ALA A 144 -21.99 1.71 -5.74
N GLU A 145 -21.41 1.99 -6.90
CA GLU A 145 -22.14 2.32 -8.13
C GLU A 145 -22.98 1.13 -8.62
N GLU A 146 -22.47 -0.10 -8.48
CA GLU A 146 -23.15 -1.33 -8.92
C GLU A 146 -24.11 -1.90 -7.86
N VAL A 147 -23.80 -1.76 -6.56
CA VAL A 147 -24.62 -2.32 -5.47
C VAL A 147 -24.83 -1.28 -4.36
N LYS A 148 -26.08 -0.84 -4.16
CA LYS A 148 -26.44 0.17 -3.14
C LYS A 148 -26.44 -0.40 -1.71
N ASN A 149 -26.40 0.47 -0.70
CA ASN A 149 -26.50 0.12 0.72
C ASN A 149 -25.39 -0.82 1.24
N ILE A 150 -24.18 -0.63 0.74
CA ILE A 150 -22.98 -1.36 1.17
C ILE A 150 -21.98 -0.45 1.86
N VAL A 151 -21.13 -1.01 2.73
CA VAL A 151 -20.05 -0.28 3.41
C VAL A 151 -18.76 -1.10 3.37
N PHE A 152 -17.65 -0.48 2.97
CA PHE A 152 -16.36 -1.14 3.05
C PHE A 152 -15.86 -1.26 4.49
N LYS A 153 -15.30 -2.42 4.85
CA LYS A 153 -14.67 -2.73 6.13
C LYS A 153 -13.22 -3.13 5.92
N SER A 154 -12.30 -2.49 6.64
CA SER A 154 -10.87 -2.83 6.62
C SER A 154 -10.53 -4.07 7.47
N SER A 155 -11.49 -4.97 7.70
CA SER A 155 -11.33 -6.16 8.52
C SER A 155 -11.09 -7.40 7.66
N THR A 156 -10.16 -8.25 8.10
CA THR A 156 -9.93 -9.59 7.55
C THR A 156 -10.44 -10.70 8.48
N ALA A 157 -11.06 -10.33 9.61
CA ALA A 157 -11.74 -11.27 10.50
C ALA A 157 -12.91 -11.94 9.78
N ASP A 158 -13.26 -13.15 10.21
CA ASP A 158 -14.35 -13.89 9.62
C ASP A 158 -15.66 -13.09 9.69
N GLY A 159 -16.36 -13.05 8.55
CA GLY A 159 -17.64 -12.36 8.42
C GLY A 159 -18.80 -13.34 8.53
N THR A 160 -20.00 -12.82 8.77
CA THR A 160 -21.27 -13.56 8.70
C THR A 160 -21.47 -14.30 7.36
N ARG A 161 -20.86 -13.79 6.29
CA ARG A 161 -20.91 -14.40 4.96
C ARG A 161 -19.50 -14.48 4.38
N TYR A 162 -19.26 -15.52 3.59
CA TYR A 162 -17.95 -15.81 3.04
C TYR A 162 -18.06 -16.35 1.62
N ASN A 163 -17.18 -15.90 0.72
CA ASN A 163 -17.05 -16.46 -0.61
C ASN A 163 -15.64 -16.30 -1.15
N GLU A 164 -15.15 -17.33 -1.82
CA GLU A 164 -13.90 -17.30 -2.57
C GLU A 164 -14.14 -17.07 -4.06
N THR A 165 -13.22 -16.34 -4.68
CA THR A 165 -13.22 -16.11 -6.13
C THR A 165 -11.80 -15.91 -6.64
N TRP A 166 -11.67 -15.77 -7.96
CA TRP A 166 -10.42 -15.42 -8.62
C TRP A 166 -10.57 -14.11 -9.35
N LEU A 167 -9.54 -13.29 -9.24
CA LEU A 167 -9.39 -12.07 -10.01
C LEU A 167 -8.30 -12.23 -11.06
N VAL A 168 -8.33 -11.32 -12.02
CA VAL A 168 -7.28 -11.15 -13.03
C VAL A 168 -6.35 -10.05 -12.55
N GLY A 169 -5.05 -10.27 -12.69
CA GLY A 169 -4.04 -9.26 -12.37
C GLY A 169 -2.69 -9.57 -12.99
N SER A 170 -1.79 -8.59 -12.89
CA SER A 170 -0.38 -8.73 -13.19
C SER A 170 0.45 -8.52 -11.94
N LEU A 171 1.62 -9.15 -11.89
CA LEU A 171 2.54 -9.06 -10.78
C LEU A 171 3.94 -8.75 -11.30
N LYS A 172 4.65 -7.86 -10.60
CA LYS A 172 6.06 -7.57 -10.85
C LYS A 172 6.92 -8.01 -9.67
N CYS A 173 7.88 -8.90 -9.89
CA CYS A 173 8.74 -9.37 -8.81
C CYS A 173 9.51 -8.22 -8.17
N SER A 174 9.42 -8.10 -6.84
CA SER A 174 10.16 -7.10 -6.07
C SER A 174 11.68 -7.25 -6.12
N ASN A 175 12.19 -8.47 -6.36
CA ASN A 175 13.62 -8.77 -6.32
C ASN A 175 14.25 -8.85 -7.72
N CYS A 176 13.67 -9.64 -8.64
CA CYS A 176 14.26 -9.88 -9.97
C CYS A 176 13.57 -9.16 -11.12
N GLY A 177 12.60 -8.28 -10.83
CA GLY A 177 11.92 -7.44 -11.83
C GLY A 177 11.02 -8.16 -12.83
N ARG A 178 10.99 -9.50 -12.85
CA ARG A 178 10.13 -10.25 -13.78
C ARG A 178 8.66 -10.01 -13.54
N GLU A 179 7.93 -9.90 -14.63
CA GLU A 179 6.49 -9.64 -14.65
C GLU A 179 5.75 -10.88 -15.13
N TRP A 180 4.59 -11.15 -14.55
CA TRP A 180 3.69 -12.21 -14.99
C TRP A 180 2.24 -11.81 -14.81
N THR A 181 1.39 -12.27 -15.72
CA THR A 181 -0.07 -12.10 -15.65
C THR A 181 -0.73 -13.38 -15.19
N THR A 182 -1.73 -13.28 -14.33
CA THR A 182 -2.46 -14.43 -13.80
C THR A 182 -3.96 -14.14 -13.76
N GLY A 183 -4.76 -15.08 -14.25
CA GLY A 183 -6.22 -15.06 -14.11
C GLY A 183 -6.70 -15.68 -12.80
N LYS A 184 -5.78 -16.02 -11.88
CA LYS A 184 -6.05 -16.78 -10.65
C LYS A 184 -5.45 -16.10 -9.42
N VAL A 185 -5.69 -14.80 -9.27
CA VAL A 185 -5.39 -14.10 -8.02
C VAL A 185 -6.47 -14.50 -7.00
N ALA A 186 -6.10 -15.32 -6.02
CA ALA A 186 -7.02 -15.78 -4.99
C ALA A 186 -7.60 -14.59 -4.22
N THR A 187 -8.92 -14.59 -4.02
CA THR A 187 -9.62 -13.50 -3.34
C THR A 187 -10.69 -14.06 -2.41
N ALA A 188 -10.66 -13.62 -1.16
CA ALA A 188 -11.67 -13.91 -0.15
C ALA A 188 -12.55 -12.68 0.07
N ILE A 189 -13.84 -12.82 -0.23
CA ILE A 189 -14.86 -11.80 -0.01
C ILE A 189 -15.61 -12.17 1.27
N ARG A 190 -15.72 -11.22 2.19
CA ARG A 190 -16.41 -11.38 3.48
C ARG A 190 -17.55 -10.37 3.58
N GLY A 191 -18.68 -10.81 4.12
CA GLY A 191 -19.85 -9.97 4.40
C GLY A 191 -20.11 -9.89 5.89
N TYR A 192 -20.47 -8.69 6.37
CA TYR A 192 -20.72 -8.36 7.76
C TYR A 192 -22.09 -7.72 7.89
N GLU A 193 -22.98 -8.32 8.67
CA GLU A 193 -24.23 -7.69 9.05
C GLU A 193 -23.96 -6.42 9.88
N GLN A 194 -24.67 -5.34 9.58
CA GLN A 194 -24.57 -4.07 10.30
C GLN A 194 -25.89 -3.77 11.00
N LYS A 195 -25.82 -3.08 12.15
CA LYS A 195 -26.99 -2.73 12.97
C LYS A 195 -28.01 -1.86 12.22
N ASN A 196 -27.58 -1.11 11.22
CA ASN A 196 -28.41 -0.19 10.43
C ASN A 196 -28.96 -0.82 9.13
N GLY A 197 -28.85 -2.15 8.96
CA GLY A 197 -29.34 -2.85 7.78
C GLY A 197 -28.44 -2.73 6.53
N GLN A 198 -27.30 -2.03 6.61
CA GLN A 198 -26.31 -2.03 5.52
C GLN A 198 -25.51 -3.34 5.49
N LEU A 199 -25.04 -3.72 4.30
CA LEU A 199 -24.12 -4.84 4.15
C LEU A 199 -22.68 -4.33 4.21
N GLY A 200 -21.99 -4.62 5.32
CA GLY A 200 -20.55 -4.42 5.42
C GLY A 200 -19.82 -5.47 4.57
N TYR A 201 -18.71 -5.11 3.92
CA TYR A 201 -17.91 -6.10 3.21
C TYR A 201 -16.41 -5.80 3.24
N SER A 202 -15.61 -6.84 3.08
CA SER A 202 -14.18 -6.75 2.76
C SER A 202 -13.83 -7.71 1.64
N ALA A 203 -12.83 -7.36 0.83
CA ALA A 203 -12.33 -8.21 -0.24
C ALA A 203 -10.81 -8.28 -0.12
N GLU A 204 -10.34 -9.38 0.45
CA GLU A 204 -8.92 -9.65 0.66
C GLU A 204 -8.35 -10.40 -0.54
N VAL A 205 -7.39 -9.78 -1.20
CA VAL A 205 -6.76 -10.30 -2.40
C VAL A 205 -5.36 -10.77 -2.07
N PHE A 206 -5.08 -12.04 -2.31
CA PHE A 206 -3.81 -12.67 -1.96
C PHE A 206 -2.77 -12.49 -3.07
N ASN A 207 -1.56 -12.21 -2.65
CA ASN A 207 -0.42 -12.00 -3.53
C ASN A 207 0.16 -13.35 -4.02
N GLN A 208 1.07 -13.29 -4.97
CA GLN A 208 1.82 -14.45 -5.47
C GLN A 208 3.33 -14.22 -5.41
N ARG A 209 4.07 -15.31 -5.32
CA ARG A 209 5.53 -15.36 -5.32
C ARG A 209 6.05 -15.57 -6.73
N CYS A 210 7.21 -14.98 -7.00
CA CYS A 210 7.91 -15.22 -8.26
C CYS A 210 8.46 -16.65 -8.33
N ALA A 211 8.26 -17.34 -9.46
CA ALA A 211 8.67 -18.74 -9.63
C ALA A 211 10.17 -19.01 -9.41
N LYS A 212 11.07 -18.08 -9.79
CA LYS A 212 12.54 -18.26 -9.68
C LYS A 212 13.09 -17.95 -8.29
N CYS A 213 12.70 -16.81 -7.71
CA CYS A 213 13.34 -16.29 -6.49
C CYS A 213 12.41 -16.33 -5.28
N LYS A 214 11.17 -16.78 -5.45
CA LYS A 214 10.13 -16.95 -4.41
C LYS A 214 9.80 -15.67 -3.61
N SER A 215 10.31 -14.51 -4.04
CA SER A 215 9.98 -13.19 -3.50
C SER A 215 8.57 -12.77 -3.94
N LEU A 216 7.88 -11.99 -3.10
CA LEU A 216 6.54 -11.48 -3.40
C LEU A 216 6.54 -10.51 -4.59
N GLY A 217 5.48 -10.56 -5.38
CA GLY A 217 5.23 -9.58 -6.44
C GLY A 217 4.61 -8.27 -5.93
N HIS A 218 4.74 -7.22 -6.72
CA HIS A 218 3.88 -6.05 -6.67
C HIS A 218 2.65 -6.35 -7.53
N LEU A 219 1.51 -6.54 -6.88
CA LEU A 219 0.25 -6.87 -7.53
C LEU A 219 -0.40 -5.63 -8.14
N THR A 220 -0.82 -5.74 -9.41
CA THR A 220 -1.69 -4.80 -10.12
C THR A 220 -2.94 -5.55 -10.54
N LEU A 221 -4.11 -5.11 -10.08
CA LEU A 221 -5.38 -5.77 -10.38
C LEU A 221 -6.05 -5.21 -11.63
N ASP A 222 -6.77 -6.06 -12.34
CA ASP A 222 -7.83 -5.63 -13.26
C ASP A 222 -9.01 -5.12 -12.43
N VAL A 223 -9.18 -3.80 -12.40
CA VAL A 223 -10.19 -3.09 -11.61
C VAL A 223 -11.60 -3.51 -12.03
N ASP A 224 -11.86 -3.69 -13.32
CA ASP A 224 -13.19 -4.06 -13.82
C ASP A 224 -13.56 -5.46 -13.32
N THR A 225 -12.61 -6.40 -13.41
CA THR A 225 -12.82 -7.76 -12.87
C THR A 225 -13.03 -7.73 -11.36
N TYR A 226 -12.30 -6.88 -10.62
CA TYR A 226 -12.50 -6.71 -9.18
C TYR A 226 -13.92 -6.22 -8.88
N VAL A 227 -14.35 -5.13 -9.51
CA VAL A 227 -15.66 -4.52 -9.30
C VAL A 227 -16.77 -5.51 -9.66
N GLU A 228 -16.70 -6.12 -10.85
CA GLU A 228 -17.69 -7.10 -11.31
C GLU A 228 -17.84 -8.27 -10.32
N ARG A 229 -16.73 -8.90 -9.91
CA ARG A 229 -16.76 -10.10 -9.05
C ARG A 229 -17.23 -9.78 -7.63
N VAL A 230 -16.78 -8.64 -7.08
CA VAL A 230 -17.17 -8.20 -5.74
C VAL A 230 -18.64 -7.78 -5.75
N ALA A 231 -19.04 -6.89 -6.64
CA ALA A 231 -20.42 -6.42 -6.78
C ALA A 231 -21.40 -7.59 -6.99
N ARG A 232 -21.10 -8.49 -7.93
CA ARG A 232 -21.93 -9.69 -8.19
C ARG A 232 -22.12 -10.52 -6.93
N ARG A 233 -21.08 -10.71 -6.12
CA ARG A 233 -21.19 -11.47 -4.86
C ARG A 233 -22.04 -10.74 -3.82
N LEU A 234 -21.88 -9.42 -3.70
CA LEU A 234 -22.69 -8.62 -2.78
C LEU A 234 -24.17 -8.59 -3.19
N ALA A 235 -24.47 -8.46 -4.48
CA ALA A 235 -25.83 -8.52 -5.02
C ALA A 235 -26.50 -9.87 -4.72
N ILE A 236 -25.77 -10.98 -4.89
CA ILE A 236 -26.24 -12.32 -4.49
C ILE A 236 -26.60 -12.37 -3.00
N TRP A 237 -25.72 -11.85 -2.15
CA TRP A 237 -25.96 -11.81 -0.71
C TRP A 237 -27.18 -10.96 -0.35
N LYS A 238 -27.44 -9.87 -1.07
CA LYS A 238 -28.64 -9.06 -0.88
C LYS A 238 -29.91 -9.68 -1.49
N GLY A 239 -29.80 -10.80 -2.20
CA GLY A 239 -30.92 -11.41 -2.93
C GLY A 239 -31.32 -10.64 -4.19
N GLU A 240 -30.51 -9.67 -4.63
CA GLU A 240 -30.76 -8.85 -5.83
C GLU A 240 -30.34 -9.59 -7.12
N LEU A 241 -29.52 -10.62 -6.99
CA LEU A 241 -29.07 -11.45 -8.10
C LEU A 241 -29.11 -12.94 -7.73
N ILE A 242 -29.61 -13.76 -8.64
CA ILE A 242 -29.59 -15.21 -8.48
C ILE A 242 -28.19 -15.73 -8.85
N PRO A 243 -27.56 -16.59 -8.03
CA PRO A 243 -26.28 -17.19 -8.39
C PRO A 243 -26.41 -18.01 -9.68
N GLU A 244 -25.76 -17.58 -10.77
CA GLU A 244 -25.71 -18.45 -11.95
C GLU A 244 -24.86 -19.69 -11.62
N PRO A 245 -25.23 -20.87 -12.16
CA PRO A 245 -24.40 -22.06 -12.10
C PRO A 245 -23.00 -21.73 -12.63
N ARG A 246 -21.96 -22.31 -12.00
CA ARG A 246 -20.61 -22.22 -12.56
C ARG A 246 -20.61 -22.93 -13.91
N THR A 247 -20.68 -22.19 -15.00
CA THR A 247 -20.39 -22.71 -16.34
C THR A 247 -18.97 -23.26 -16.34
N GLY A 248 -18.79 -24.44 -16.92
CA GLY A 248 -17.53 -25.21 -16.88
C GLY A 248 -16.29 -24.34 -17.05
N GLU A 249 -15.33 -24.52 -16.15
CA GLU A 249 -14.09 -23.75 -16.15
C GLU A 249 -13.33 -24.02 -17.46
N LYS A 250 -13.07 -22.96 -18.25
CA LYS A 250 -12.15 -23.07 -19.38
C LYS A 250 -10.80 -23.57 -18.85
N PRO A 251 -10.10 -24.46 -19.58
CA PRO A 251 -8.78 -24.92 -19.19
C PRO A 251 -7.85 -23.73 -19.14
N THR A 252 -7.58 -23.25 -17.92
CA THR A 252 -6.62 -22.20 -17.62
C THR A 252 -5.31 -22.84 -17.18
N PRO A 253 -4.14 -22.22 -17.44
CA PRO A 253 -2.86 -22.73 -16.99
C PRO A 253 -2.89 -23.15 -15.51
N PRO A 254 -2.14 -24.19 -15.12
CA PRO A 254 -2.17 -24.71 -13.76
C PRO A 254 -1.88 -23.59 -12.77
N HIS A 255 -2.72 -23.52 -11.73
CA HIS A 255 -2.49 -22.60 -10.63
C HIS A 255 -1.32 -23.15 -9.81
N GLU A 256 -0.21 -22.42 -9.74
CA GLU A 256 0.93 -22.83 -8.92
C GLU A 256 0.61 -22.58 -7.44
N THR A 257 0.11 -23.62 -6.76
CA THR A 257 -0.32 -23.58 -5.35
C THR A 257 0.78 -23.09 -4.42
N ASP A 258 2.02 -23.53 -4.67
CA ASP A 258 3.18 -23.24 -3.81
C ASP A 258 3.63 -21.78 -3.91
N LEU A 259 3.18 -21.06 -4.94
CA LEU A 259 3.48 -19.65 -5.13
C LEU A 259 2.31 -18.74 -4.71
N CYS A 260 1.15 -19.29 -4.40
CA CYS A 260 -0.06 -18.52 -4.10
C CYS A 260 -0.22 -18.33 -2.58
N GLU A 261 -0.21 -17.09 -2.11
CA GLU A 261 -0.42 -16.81 -0.68
C GLU A 261 -1.82 -17.21 -0.22
N GLY A 262 -2.81 -17.20 -1.13
CA GLY A 262 -4.17 -17.66 -0.83
C GLY A 262 -4.24 -19.18 -0.63
N CYS A 263 -3.46 -19.96 -1.38
CA CYS A 263 -3.33 -21.41 -1.16
C CYS A 263 -2.64 -21.70 0.18
N ALA A 264 -1.58 -20.95 0.50
CA ALA A 264 -0.85 -21.11 1.75
C ALA A 264 -1.73 -20.93 3.01
N VAL A 265 -2.83 -20.16 2.90
CA VAL A 265 -3.82 -19.96 3.99
C VAL A 265 -5.15 -20.70 3.76
N GLY A 266 -5.25 -21.55 2.73
CA GLY A 266 -6.46 -22.33 2.43
C GLY A 266 -7.66 -21.52 1.96
N LYS A 267 -7.45 -20.36 1.33
CA LYS A 267 -8.48 -19.41 0.86
C LYS A 267 -8.60 -19.37 -0.68
N CYS A 268 -8.21 -20.47 -1.35
CA CYS A 268 -8.22 -20.58 -2.81
C CYS A 268 -9.01 -21.81 -3.27
N VAL A 269 -10.04 -21.57 -4.08
CA VAL A 269 -11.04 -22.55 -4.58
C VAL A 269 -10.44 -23.83 -5.20
N ARG A 270 -9.26 -23.78 -5.84
CA ARG A 270 -8.57 -24.95 -6.42
C ARG A 270 -7.47 -25.54 -5.54
N GLY A 271 -7.01 -24.82 -4.52
CA GLY A 271 -5.96 -25.29 -3.60
C GLY A 271 -6.49 -26.05 -2.39
N GLY A 272 -7.81 -26.17 -2.27
CA GLY A 272 -8.49 -26.78 -1.12
C GLY A 272 -9.33 -27.99 -1.50
N TYR A 273 -8.72 -29.07 -1.99
CA TYR A 273 -9.26 -30.38 -1.62
C TYR A 273 -8.99 -30.58 -0.14
N ARG A 274 -9.85 -30.03 0.73
CA ARG A 274 -10.08 -30.69 2.01
C ARG A 274 -10.72 -32.04 1.64
N ARG A 275 -9.93 -33.12 1.71
CA ARG A 275 -10.51 -34.42 2.04
C ARG A 275 -11.23 -34.21 3.36
N VAL A 276 -12.54 -34.00 3.30
CA VAL A 276 -13.40 -34.37 4.41
C VAL A 276 -13.41 -35.90 4.32
N LEU A 277 -12.50 -36.54 5.07
CA LEU A 277 -12.68 -37.94 5.40
C LEU A 277 -13.92 -37.96 6.30
N PHE A 278 -14.98 -38.56 5.78
CA PHE A 278 -16.09 -39.05 6.61
C PHE A 278 -15.57 -40.21 7.47
#